data_AF-A0A844EPW7-F1
#
_entry.id   AF-A0A844EPW7-F1
#
_cell.length_a   1.000
_cell.length_b   1.000
_cell.length_c   1.000
_cell.angle_alpha   90.00
_cell.angle_beta   90.00
_cell.angle_gamma   90.00
#
_symmetry.space_group_name_H-M   'P 1'
#
loop_
_entity.id
_entity.type
_entity.pdbx_description
1 polymer ?
#
loop_
_entity_poly.entity_id
_entity_poly.type
_entity_poly.pdbx_seq_one_letter_code
_entity_poly.pdbx_strand_id
1 'polypeptide(L)' 'MNKFQNLSSCTAFLAGKNATVDGSTMIARNEDAGGGVNAKRFVVVNPQDQPSEYISTFNQFRVKLPDHPLRYTATPN' A
#
# COMPACT_ATOMS: atom_id res chain seq x y z
N MET A 1 22.57 -15.46 -11.87
CA MET A 1 21.10 -15.35 -11.90
C MET A 1 20.70 -14.29 -10.88
N ASN A 2 20.17 -13.15 -11.35
CA ASN A 2 19.87 -12.00 -10.49
C ASN A 2 18.63 -12.29 -9.63
N LYS A 3 18.83 -12.53 -8.33
CA LYS A 3 17.81 -12.94 -7.34
C LYS A 3 16.75 -11.88 -6.99
N PHE A 4 16.63 -10.79 -7.77
CA PHE A 4 15.91 -9.57 -7.39
C PHE A 4 14.89 -9.08 -8.43
N GLN A 5 14.42 -9.92 -9.36
CA GLN A 5 13.32 -9.54 -10.25
C GLN A 5 11.98 -9.80 -9.56
N ASN A 6 11.46 -8.79 -8.85
CA ASN A 6 10.11 -8.81 -8.32
C ASN A 6 9.17 -8.33 -9.43
N LEU A 7 8.54 -9.27 -10.14
CA LEU A 7 7.64 -8.97 -11.25
C LEU A 7 6.29 -8.51 -10.69
N SER A 8 6.09 -7.20 -10.59
CA SER A 8 4.79 -6.59 -10.27
C SER A 8 4.26 -5.83 -11.48
N SER A 9 2.94 -5.83 -11.66
CA SER A 9 2.23 -5.04 -12.67
C SER A 9 1.09 -4.29 -12.00
N CYS A 10 0.70 -3.16 -12.57
CA CYS A 10 -0.50 -2.46 -12.17
C CYS A 10 -1.02 -1.51 -13.24
N THR A 11 -2.32 -1.26 -13.18
CA THR A 11 -3.08 -0.24 -13.87
C THR A 11 -3.71 0.65 -12.82
N ALA A 12 -3.60 1.97 -13.00
CA ALA A 12 -4.22 2.95 -12.14
C ALA A 12 -5.39 3.64 -12.86
N PHE A 13 -6.42 3.98 -12.10
CA PHE A 13 -7.54 4.80 -12.53
C PHE A 13 -7.67 6.00 -11.59
N LEU A 14 -7.80 7.19 -12.18
CA LEU A 14 -7.94 8.45 -11.47
C LEU A 14 -9.14 9.20 -12.04
N ALA A 15 -10.08 9.60 -11.18
CA ALA A 15 -11.18 10.48 -11.55
C ALA A 15 -11.33 11.60 -10.51
N GLY A 16 -11.22 12.84 -10.98
CA GLY A 16 -11.46 14.02 -10.15
C GLY A 16 -12.94 14.20 -9.86
N LYS A 17 -13.28 14.92 -8.78
CA LYS A 17 -14.66 15.19 -8.36
C LYS A 17 -15.62 15.73 -9.43
N ASN A 18 -15.11 16.40 -10.46
CA ASN A 18 -15.95 16.93 -11.54
C ASN A 18 -16.13 15.93 -12.71
N ALA A 19 -15.46 14.78 -12.65
CA ALA A 19 -15.51 13.72 -13.66
C ALA A 19 -16.31 12.50 -13.20
N THR A 20 -16.66 12.42 -11.91
CA THR A 20 -17.47 11.34 -11.33
C THR A 20 -18.94 11.74 -11.26
N VAL A 21 -19.83 10.77 -11.33
CA VAL A 21 -21.30 11.01 -11.35
C VAL A 21 -21.81 11.57 -10.02
N ASP A 22 -21.19 11.17 -8.90
CA ASP A 22 -21.62 11.51 -7.54
C ASP A 22 -20.79 12.65 -6.90
N GLY A 23 -19.82 13.20 -7.63
CA GLY A 23 -18.92 14.24 -7.10
C GLY A 23 -17.79 13.72 -6.22
N SER A 24 -17.65 12.41 -6.02
CA SER A 24 -16.54 11.83 -5.26
C SER A 24 -15.21 11.92 -6.01
N THR A 25 -14.08 11.93 -5.30
CA THR A 25 -12.76 11.76 -5.93
C THR A 25 -12.37 10.29 -5.84
N MET A 26 -11.99 9.68 -6.97
CA MET A 26 -11.63 8.26 -7.01
C MET A 26 -10.16 8.06 -7.38
N ILE A 27 -9.47 7.28 -6.55
CA ILE A 27 -8.19 6.67 -6.85
C ILE A 27 -8.36 5.16 -6.77
N ALA A 28 -8.02 4.44 -7.83
CA ALA A 28 -8.13 2.98 -7.87
C ALA A 28 -6.92 2.36 -8.58
N ARG A 29 -6.61 1.13 -8.22
CA ARG A 29 -5.48 0.37 -8.75
C ARG A 29 -5.74 -1.13 -8.62
N ASN A 30 -5.34 -1.92 -9.62
CA ASN A 30 -5.13 -3.35 -9.41
C ASN A 30 -3.66 -3.61 -8.97
N GLU A 31 -3.49 -4.56 -8.06
CA GLU A 31 -2.18 -4.94 -7.54
C GLU A 31 -1.83 -6.33 -8.07
N ASP A 32 -1.30 -6.37 -9.30
CA ASP A 32 -0.92 -7.63 -9.93
C ASP A 32 0.54 -7.99 -9.57
N ALA A 33 0.79 -9.28 -9.44
CA ALA A 33 2.13 -9.83 -9.26
C ALA A 33 2.29 -11.06 -10.15
N GLY A 34 3.52 -11.34 -10.60
CA GLY A 34 3.84 -12.51 -11.42
C GLY A 34 3.83 -13.83 -10.64
N GLY A 35 3.56 -13.80 -9.33
CA GLY A 35 3.28 -14.98 -8.53
C GLY A 35 1.86 -15.50 -8.76
N GLY A 36 1.55 -16.71 -8.28
CA GLY A 36 0.20 -17.26 -8.30
C GLY A 36 -0.73 -16.57 -7.29
N VAL A 37 -1.52 -17.36 -6.56
CA VAL A 37 -2.47 -16.83 -5.57
C VAL A 37 -1.74 -16.07 -4.44
N ASN A 38 -2.13 -14.81 -4.23
CA ASN A 38 -1.70 -13.98 -3.11
C ASN A 38 -2.94 -13.60 -2.28
N ALA A 39 -3.03 -14.14 -1.06
CA ALA A 39 -4.17 -13.89 -0.18
C ALA A 39 -4.12 -12.46 0.37
N LYS A 40 -5.16 -11.67 0.06
CA LYS A 40 -5.27 -10.28 0.50
C LYS A 40 -5.99 -10.19 1.84
N ARG A 41 -5.50 -9.30 2.70
CA ARG A 41 -6.14 -8.91 3.96
C ARG A 41 -6.62 -7.48 3.86
N PHE A 42 -7.68 -7.13 4.57
CA PHE A 42 -8.07 -5.75 4.82
C PHE A 42 -7.95 -5.48 6.31
N VAL A 43 -7.05 -4.57 6.68
CA VAL A 43 -6.72 -4.31 8.09
C VAL A 43 -6.88 -2.84 8.42
N VAL A 44 -7.19 -2.57 9.69
CA VAL A 44 -7.09 -1.25 10.30
C VAL A 44 -5.84 -1.22 11.15
N VAL A 45 -4.95 -0.27 10.91
CA VAL A 45 -3.78 -0.01 11.75
C VAL A 45 -4.12 1.15 12.67
N ASN A 46 -4.21 0.88 13.97
CA ASN A 46 -4.43 1.93 14.95
C ASN A 46 -3.10 2.63 15.28
N PRO A 47 -3.14 3.87 15.82
CA PRO A 47 -1.91 4.60 16.16
C PRO A 47 -0.93 3.82 17.05
N GLN A 48 -1.44 3.04 18.02
CA GLN A 48 -0.62 2.22 18.91
C GLN A 48 0.02 1.00 18.23
N ASP A 49 -0.51 0.58 17.07
CA ASP A 49 0.00 -0.54 16.29
C ASP A 49 1.07 -0.10 15.27
N GLN A 50 1.23 1.22 15.06
CA GLN A 50 2.22 1.79 14.14
C GLN A 50 3.62 1.80 14.79
N PRO A 51 4.66 1.24 14.15
CA PRO A 51 6.02 1.30 14.67
C PRO A 51 6.59 2.71 14.62
N SER A 52 7.39 3.08 15.62
CA SER A 52 8.13 4.37 15.65
C SER A 52 9.40 4.37 14.79
N GLU A 53 9.96 3.19 14.48
CA GLU A 53 11.03 2.99 13.50
C GLU A 53 10.54 2.00 12.43
N TYR A 54 10.52 2.44 11.16
CA TYR A 54 10.27 1.54 10.05
C TYR A 54 11.57 0.89 9.59
N ILE A 55 11.55 -0.43 9.44
CA ILE A 55 12.64 -1.22 8.88
C ILE A 55 12.09 -1.98 7.66
N SER A 56 12.64 -1.69 6.48
CA SER A 56 12.24 -2.33 5.23
C SER A 56 12.65 -3.80 5.21
N THR A 57 11.68 -4.68 4.92
CA THR A 57 11.92 -6.12 4.79
C THR A 57 12.72 -6.48 3.53
N PHE A 58 12.73 -5.60 2.52
CA PHE A 58 13.38 -5.86 1.23
C PHE A 58 14.87 -5.52 1.22
N ASN A 59 15.25 -4.40 1.82
CA ASN A 59 16.62 -3.85 1.71
C ASN A 59 17.21 -3.35 3.03
N GLN A 60 16.55 -3.59 4.17
CA GLN A 60 17.02 -3.17 5.50
C GLN A 60 17.15 -1.66 5.69
N PHE A 61 16.58 -0.84 4.78
CA PHE A 61 16.46 0.60 4.97
C PHE A 61 15.71 0.91 6.27
N ARG A 62 16.15 1.94 7.00
CA ARG A 62 15.60 2.35 8.29
C ARG A 62 15.21 3.82 8.29
N VAL A 63 14.06 4.14 8.89
CA VAL A 63 13.63 5.52 9.09
C VAL A 63 12.84 5.65 10.39
N LYS A 64 13.13 6.70 11.18
CA LYS A 64 12.29 7.09 12.32
C LYS A 64 11.04 7.80 11.82
N LEU A 65 9.89 7.39 12.33
CA LEU A 65 8.59 7.99 11.99
C LEU A 65 8.18 9.01 13.06
N PRO A 66 7.25 9.94 12.74
CA PRO A 66 6.70 10.87 13.71
C PRO A 66 5.92 10.17 14.83
N ASP A 67 5.90 10.79 16.02
CA ASP A 67 5.29 10.23 17.24
C ASP A 67 3.75 10.32 17.28
N HIS A 68 3.12 10.90 16.26
CA HIS A 68 1.67 11.12 16.22
C HIS A 68 1.02 10.52 14.96
N PRO A 69 1.08 9.19 14.76
CA PRO A 69 0.47 8.55 13.61
C PRO A 69 -1.05 8.59 13.67
N LEU A 70 -1.69 8.74 12.51
CA LEU A 70 -3.15 8.61 12.37
C LEU A 70 -3.52 7.15 12.09
N ARG A 71 -4.75 6.78 12.46
CA ARG A 71 -5.33 5.49 12.07
C ARG A 71 -5.52 5.43 10.56
N TYR A 72 -5.19 4.29 9.94
CA TYR A 72 -5.41 4.08 8.50
C TYR A 72 -5.82 2.64 8.17
N THR A 73 -6.39 2.46 6.99
CA THR A 73 -6.69 1.13 6.42
C THR A 73 -5.60 0.70 5.45
N ALA A 74 -5.31 -0.60 5.38
CA ALA A 74 -4.31 -1.14 4.45
C ALA A 74 -4.72 -2.51 3.89
N THR A 75 -4.12 -2.87 2.76
CA THR A 75 -4.25 -4.18 2.12
C THR A 75 -2.92 -4.95 2.04
N PRO A 76 -2.34 -5.35 3.19
CA PRO A 76 -1.02 -5.99 3.21
C PRO A 76 -1.06 -7.43 2.68
N ASN A 77 0.11 -7.87 2.17
CA ASN A 77 0.42 -9.28 1.88
C ASN A 77 0.76 -10.05 3.16
#